data_AF-A0A507DJA5-F1
#
_entry.id   AF-A0A507DJA5-F1
#
_cell.length_a   1.000
_cell.length_b   1.000
_cell.length_c   1.000
_cell.angle_alpha   90.00
_cell.angle_beta   90.00
_cell.angle_gamma   90.00
#
_symmetry.space_group_name_H-M   'P 1'
#
loop_
_entity.id
_entity.type
_entity.pdbx_description
1 polymer ?
#
loop_
_entity_poly.entity_id
_entity_poly.type
_entity_poly.pdbx_seq_one_letter_code
_entity_poly.pdbx_strand_id
1 'polypeptide(L)'
;MKAKEETVRGRPVSGRAWKTVQTKRFSHQKDKSLRPGWEKQQLLRKERLVIKAIEAELKADKNAEKEAQKQLRKDRMKCKEEMERRAEVLQVVSATKIKHMSKKKLRGLRKLSHAELAARKLPSSS
;
A
#
# COMPACT_ATOMS: atom_id res chain seq x y z
N MET A 1 -18.88 -32.94 -58.69
CA MET A 1 -18.96 -31.52 -58.28
C MET A 1 -20.04 -30.86 -59.13
N LYS A 2 -21.18 -30.46 -58.56
CA LYS A 2 -22.30 -29.91 -59.34
C LYS A 2 -22.07 -28.40 -59.52
N ALA A 3 -22.00 -27.95 -60.77
CA ALA A 3 -21.82 -26.53 -61.11
C ALA A 3 -22.97 -25.71 -60.51
N LYS A 4 -22.65 -24.52 -59.96
CA LYS A 4 -23.65 -23.54 -59.52
C LYS A 4 -24.46 -23.11 -60.75
N GLU A 5 -25.72 -23.48 -60.81
CA GLU A 5 -26.68 -22.84 -61.71
C GLU A 5 -26.85 -21.38 -61.24
N GLU A 6 -26.21 -20.46 -61.94
CA GLU A 6 -26.50 -19.04 -61.79
C GLU A 6 -27.84 -18.75 -62.46
N THR A 7 -28.86 -18.48 -61.65
CA THR A 7 -30.15 -17.96 -62.15
C THR A 7 -29.88 -16.71 -62.97
N VAL A 8 -30.05 -16.79 -64.29
CA VAL A 8 -29.76 -15.69 -65.22
C VAL A 8 -30.69 -14.52 -64.89
N ARG A 9 -30.12 -13.44 -64.34
CA ARG A 9 -30.85 -12.19 -64.11
C ARG A 9 -30.76 -11.31 -65.35
N GLY A 10 -31.85 -10.59 -65.65
CA GLY A 10 -31.87 -9.62 -66.74
C GLY A 10 -30.78 -8.56 -66.56
N ARG A 11 -30.10 -8.20 -67.66
CA ARG A 11 -29.11 -7.13 -67.67
C ARG A 11 -29.81 -5.77 -67.80
N PRO A 12 -29.43 -4.75 -67.02
CA PRO A 12 -29.95 -3.40 -67.20
C PRO A 12 -29.49 -2.82 -68.54
N VAL A 13 -30.34 -1.99 -69.16
CA VAL A 13 -30.09 -1.39 -70.49
C VAL A 13 -28.80 -0.55 -70.51
N SER A 14 -28.46 0.11 -69.39
CA SER A 14 -27.23 0.92 -69.25
C SER A 14 -25.97 0.10 -68.96
N GLY A 15 -26.06 -1.22 -68.80
CA GLY A 15 -24.95 -2.09 -68.42
C GLY A 15 -24.46 -1.92 -66.98
N ARG A 16 -24.91 -0.89 -66.26
CA ARG A 16 -24.55 -0.62 -64.85
C ARG A 16 -25.71 -0.95 -63.91
N ALA A 17 -25.46 -1.89 -63.00
CA ALA A 17 -26.36 -2.13 -61.88
C ALA A 17 -26.16 -1.04 -60.81
N TRP A 18 -27.23 -0.32 -60.47
CA TRP A 18 -27.19 0.74 -59.45
C TRP A 18 -27.21 0.22 -58.00
N LYS A 19 -27.54 -1.06 -57.81
CA LYS A 19 -27.57 -1.77 -56.50
C LYS A 19 -26.69 -3.01 -56.55
N THR A 20 -25.96 -3.26 -55.47
CA THR A 20 -25.21 -4.51 -55.29
C THR A 20 -26.17 -5.65 -54.96
N VAL A 21 -25.96 -6.81 -55.58
CA VAL A 21 -26.76 -8.00 -55.29
C VAL A 21 -26.33 -8.56 -53.94
N GLN A 22 -27.22 -8.48 -52.95
CA GLN A 22 -26.97 -9.08 -51.64
C GLN A 22 -27.13 -10.60 -51.72
N THR A 23 -26.01 -11.32 -51.80
CA THR A 23 -25.98 -12.79 -51.91
C THR A 23 -26.19 -13.49 -50.56
N LYS A 24 -26.01 -12.76 -49.45
CA LYS A 24 -26.13 -13.30 -48.08
C LYS A 24 -27.52 -13.00 -47.51
N ARG A 25 -28.15 -14.02 -46.91
CA ARG A 25 -29.43 -13.85 -46.19
C ARG A 25 -29.22 -13.07 -44.89
N PHE A 26 -30.17 -12.21 -44.53
CA PHE A 26 -30.16 -11.45 -43.28
C PHE A 26 -30.07 -12.35 -42.04
N SER A 27 -30.74 -13.51 -42.06
CA SER A 27 -30.67 -14.53 -40.99
C SER A 27 -29.29 -15.15 -40.76
N HIS A 28 -28.32 -14.89 -41.65
CA HIS A 28 -26.94 -15.31 -41.47
C HIS A 28 -26.16 -14.39 -40.52
N GLN A 29 -26.67 -13.18 -40.24
CA GLN A 29 -26.21 -12.36 -39.11
C GLN A 29 -26.88 -12.88 -37.85
N LYS A 30 -26.18 -13.77 -37.13
CA LYS A 30 -26.55 -14.11 -35.75
C LYS A 30 -26.11 -12.97 -34.84
N ASP A 31 -26.98 -12.55 -33.93
CA ASP A 31 -26.63 -11.59 -32.89
C ASP A 31 -25.51 -12.16 -32.02
N LYS A 32 -24.52 -11.32 -31.73
CA LYS A 32 -23.44 -11.69 -30.83
C LYS A 32 -24.03 -11.78 -29.42
N SER A 33 -23.85 -12.91 -28.74
CA SER A 33 -24.27 -13.02 -27.34
C SER A 33 -23.52 -11.99 -26.50
N LEU A 34 -24.26 -11.21 -25.72
CA LEU A 34 -23.69 -10.18 -24.84
C LEU A 34 -22.74 -10.76 -23.80
N ARG A 35 -22.94 -12.02 -23.43
CA ARG A 35 -22.14 -12.75 -22.45
C ARG A 35 -21.06 -13.56 -23.16
N PRO A 36 -19.81 -13.56 -22.64
CA PRO A 36 -18.82 -14.52 -23.07
C PRO A 36 -19.31 -15.94 -22.73
N GLY A 37 -18.92 -16.93 -23.53
CA GLY A 37 -19.21 -18.34 -23.25
C GLY A 37 -18.66 -18.78 -21.88
N TRP A 38 -19.17 -19.89 -21.37
CA TRP A 38 -18.85 -20.42 -20.04
C TRP A 38 -17.34 -20.56 -19.79
N GLU A 39 -16.62 -21.12 -20.76
CA GLU A 39 -15.17 -21.33 -20.68
C GLU A 39 -14.40 -20.02 -20.46
N LYS A 40 -14.73 -18.98 -21.24
CA LYS A 40 -14.14 -17.65 -21.08
C LYS A 40 -14.47 -17.05 -19.72
N GLN A 41 -15.68 -17.27 -19.21
CA GLN A 41 -16.06 -16.80 -17.89
C GLN A 41 -15.28 -17.51 -16.77
N GLN A 42 -14.99 -18.80 -16.94
CA GLN A 42 -14.14 -19.56 -16.01
C GLN A 42 -12.69 -19.09 -16.02
N LEU A 43 -12.13 -18.81 -17.21
CA LEU A 43 -10.80 -18.23 -17.34
C LEU A 43 -10.69 -16.89 -16.58
N LEU A 44 -11.63 -15.97 -16.84
CA LEU A 44 -11.69 -14.66 -16.18
C LEU A 44 -11.83 -14.76 -14.66
N ARG A 45 -12.56 -15.77 -14.16
CA ARG A 45 -12.66 -16.03 -12.71
C ARG A 45 -11.32 -16.46 -12.14
N LYS A 46 -10.61 -17.38 -12.81
CA LYS A 46 -9.27 -17.84 -12.37
C LYS A 46 -8.27 -16.68 -12.36
N GLU A 47 -8.22 -15.88 -13.42
CA GLU A 47 -7.35 -14.70 -13.50
C GLU A 47 -7.64 -13.72 -12.35
N ARG A 48 -8.92 -13.42 -12.10
CA ARG A 48 -9.32 -12.53 -11.01
C ARG A 48 -8.92 -13.07 -9.63
N LEU A 49 -8.99 -14.38 -9.42
CA LEU A 49 -8.56 -14.99 -8.16
C LEU A 49 -7.06 -14.82 -7.95
N VAL A 50 -6.25 -15.04 -8.99
CA VAL A 50 -4.79 -14.87 -8.93
C VAL A 50 -4.44 -13.42 -8.62
N ILE A 51 -5.06 -12.45 -9.31
CA ILE A 51 -4.81 -11.01 -9.06
C ILE A 51 -5.14 -10.64 -7.61
N LYS A 52 -6.28 -11.13 -7.10
CA LYS A 52 -6.68 -10.87 -5.71
C LYS A 52 -5.72 -11.46 -4.67
N ALA A 53 -5.17 -12.63 -4.94
CA ALA A 53 -4.16 -13.24 -4.06
C ALA A 53 -2.91 -12.36 -3.98
N ILE A 54 -2.39 -11.93 -5.15
CA ILE A 54 -1.23 -11.04 -5.23
C ILE A 54 -1.50 -9.69 -4.55
N GLU A 55 -2.69 -9.11 -4.76
CA GLU A 55 -3.08 -7.86 -4.09
C GLU A 55 -3.14 -8.01 -2.56
N ALA A 56 -3.59 -9.17 -2.06
CA ALA A 56 -3.66 -9.45 -0.64
C ALA A 56 -2.26 -9.59 -0.03
N GLU A 57 -1.36 -10.30 -0.70
CA GLU A 57 0.05 -10.45 -0.31
C GLU A 57 0.74 -9.07 -0.22
N LEU A 58 0.63 -8.26 -1.26
CA LEU A 58 1.22 -6.91 -1.28
C LEU A 58 0.67 -5.99 -0.18
N LYS A 59 -0.61 -6.15 0.19
CA LYS A 59 -1.21 -5.39 1.31
C LYS A 59 -0.70 -5.90 2.65
N ALA A 60 -0.55 -7.21 2.81
CA ALA A 60 -0.03 -7.81 4.03
C ALA A 60 1.41 -7.33 4.29
N ASP A 61 2.27 -7.36 3.27
CA ASP A 61 3.66 -6.91 3.37
C ASP A 61 3.74 -5.43 3.79
N LYS A 62 2.99 -4.56 3.11
CA LYS A 62 2.94 -3.12 3.46
C LYS A 62 2.43 -2.87 4.87
N ASN A 63 1.51 -3.69 5.37
CA ASN A 63 1.01 -3.55 6.73
C ASN A 63 2.03 -4.05 7.74
N ALA A 64 2.69 -5.17 7.47
CA ALA A 64 3.77 -5.70 8.31
C ALA A 64 4.93 -4.69 8.45
N GLU A 65 5.34 -4.05 7.35
CA GLU A 65 6.36 -2.99 7.37
C GLU A 65 5.96 -1.81 8.25
N LYS A 66 4.71 -1.33 8.13
CA LYS A 66 4.19 -0.23 8.95
C LYS A 66 4.10 -0.60 10.43
N GLU A 67 3.68 -1.82 10.73
CA GLU A 67 3.61 -2.32 12.11
C GLU A 67 5.00 -2.45 12.73
N ALA A 68 5.96 -2.99 11.99
CA ALA A 68 7.35 -3.07 12.41
C ALA A 68 7.93 -1.67 12.69
N GLN A 69 7.72 -0.69 11.80
CA GLN A 69 8.15 0.69 12.04
C GLN A 69 7.48 1.30 13.27
N LYS A 70 6.19 1.03 13.49
CA LYS A 70 5.45 1.50 14.67
C LYS A 70 6.00 0.88 15.95
N GLN A 71 6.35 -0.40 15.93
CA GLN A 71 7.00 -1.09 17.06
C GLN A 71 8.37 -0.49 17.34
N LEU A 72 9.23 -0.36 16.33
CA LEU A 72 10.55 0.27 16.46
C LEU A 72 10.46 1.69 17.04
N ARG A 73 9.48 2.49 16.59
CA ARG A 73 9.25 3.83 17.14
C ARG A 73 8.84 3.78 18.61
N LYS A 74 7.93 2.88 18.98
CA LYS A 74 7.51 2.69 20.38
C LYS A 74 8.69 2.28 21.25
N ASP A 75 9.52 1.35 20.78
CA ASP A 75 10.65 0.86 21.56
C ASP A 75 11.74 1.92 21.68
N ARG A 76 12.00 2.70 20.63
CA ARG A 76 12.89 3.88 20.71
C ARG A 76 12.39 4.91 21.71
N MET A 77 11.07 5.15 21.77
CA MET A 77 10.47 6.06 22.76
C MET A 77 10.64 5.52 24.18
N LYS A 78 10.36 4.22 24.42
CA LYS A 78 10.61 3.57 25.72
C LYS A 78 12.07 3.66 26.13
N CYS A 79 13.00 3.37 25.21
CA CYS A 79 14.44 3.50 25.49
C CYS A 79 14.80 4.94 25.83
N LYS A 80 14.21 5.94 25.15
CA LYS A 80 14.43 7.36 25.47
C LYS A 80 13.90 7.70 26.85
N GLU A 81 12.70 7.28 27.21
CA GLU A 81 12.11 7.45 28.54
C GLU A 81 12.97 6.78 29.62
N GLU A 82 13.50 5.58 29.36
CA GLU A 82 14.41 4.90 30.29
C GLU A 82 15.76 5.60 30.39
N MET A 83 16.31 6.11 29.28
CA MET A 83 17.52 6.93 29.28
C MET A 83 17.29 8.25 30.03
N GLU A 84 16.13 8.87 29.87
CA GLU A 84 15.73 10.08 30.60
C GLU A 84 15.60 9.78 32.09
N ARG A 85 14.92 8.70 32.49
CA ARG A 85 14.90 8.24 33.90
C ARG A 85 16.29 7.93 34.43
N ARG A 86 17.16 7.27 33.66
CA ARG A 86 18.56 7.01 34.04
C ARG A 86 19.40 8.28 34.10
N ALA A 87 19.10 9.28 33.28
CA ALA A 87 19.75 10.59 33.30
C ALA A 87 19.22 11.47 34.44
N GLU A 88 17.93 11.34 34.80
CA GLU A 88 17.31 11.92 36.00
C GLU A 88 17.87 11.29 37.27
N VAL A 89 18.21 10.00 37.22
CA VAL A 89 19.16 9.34 38.13
C VAL A 89 20.58 9.85 37.81
N LEU A 90 20.75 11.17 37.89
CA LEU A 90 22.05 11.81 37.97
C LEU A 90 22.81 11.18 39.13
N GLN A 91 24.10 10.97 38.91
CA GLN A 91 25.01 10.65 39.99
C GLN A 91 24.99 11.84 40.97
N VAL A 92 24.36 11.66 42.14
CA VAL A 92 24.46 12.61 43.24
C VAL A 92 25.93 12.65 43.66
N VAL A 93 26.65 13.68 43.23
CA VAL A 93 28.07 13.86 43.57
C VAL A 93 28.12 14.41 44.99
N SER A 94 28.69 13.63 45.92
CA SER A 94 28.88 14.09 47.30
C SER A 94 29.82 15.29 47.36
N ALA A 95 29.62 16.18 48.34
CA ALA A 95 30.45 17.37 48.52
C ALA A 95 31.96 17.05 48.63
N THR A 96 32.30 15.88 49.17
CA THR A 96 33.69 15.38 49.25
C THR A 96 34.29 15.11 47.88
N LYS A 97 33.53 14.49 46.97
CA LYS A 97 33.99 14.19 45.60
C LYS A 97 34.18 15.46 44.77
N ILE A 98 33.32 16.47 44.94
CA ILE A 98 33.45 17.76 44.24
C ILE A 98 34.80 18.43 44.55
N LYS A 99 35.28 18.35 45.79
CA LYS A 99 36.56 18.95 46.22
C LYS A 99 37.78 18.33 45.54
N HIS A 100 37.69 17.05 45.14
CA HIS A 100 38.79 16.30 44.52
C HIS A 100 38.67 16.16 43.00
N MET A 101 37.63 16.75 42.39
CA MET A 101 37.41 16.69 40.95
C MET A 101 38.23 17.73 40.19
N SER A 102 38.66 17.39 38.98
CA SER A 102 39.42 18.33 38.14
C SER A 102 38.55 19.50 37.67
N LYS A 103 39.17 20.68 37.47
CA LYS A 103 38.49 21.91 37.01
C LYS A 103 37.64 21.69 35.75
N LYS A 104 38.08 20.83 34.82
CA LYS A 104 37.34 20.51 33.59
C LYS A 104 36.01 19.81 33.87
N LYS A 105 35.98 18.88 34.83
CA LYS A 105 34.77 18.14 35.21
C LYS A 105 33.79 19.02 36.00
N LEU A 106 34.29 19.95 36.81
CA LEU A 106 33.47 20.91 37.56
C LEU A 106 32.65 21.85 36.67
N ARG A 107 33.14 22.18 35.46
CA ARG A 107 32.44 23.06 34.50
C ARG A 107 31.09 22.51 34.01
N GLY A 108 30.91 21.18 34.04
CA GLY A 108 29.67 20.53 33.62
C GLY A 108 28.67 20.27 34.75
N LEU A 109 29.04 20.52 36.01
CA LEU A 109 28.16 20.31 37.16
C LEU A 109 27.30 21.55 37.39
N ARG A 110 25.97 21.36 37.46
CA ARG A 110 25.03 22.40 37.87
C ARG A 110 24.64 22.16 39.33
N LYS A 111 24.70 23.21 40.16
CA LYS A 111 24.10 23.16 41.50
C LYS A 111 22.58 23.22 41.34
N LEU A 112 21.89 22.27 41.97
CA LEU A 112 20.44 22.33 42.15
C LEU A 112 20.16 22.47 43.65
N SER A 113 19.25 23.38 43.99
CA SER A 113 18.76 23.57 45.36
C SER A 113 17.73 22.49 45.73
N HIS A 114 17.54 22.28 47.03
CA HIS A 114 16.57 21.28 47.52
C HIS A 114 15.12 21.62 47.13
N ALA A 115 14.77 22.91 47.09
CA ALA A 115 13.46 23.38 46.65
C ALA A 115 13.18 23.08 45.16
N GLU A 116 14.19 23.24 44.29
CA GLU A 116 14.08 22.92 42.86
C GLU A 116 13.95 21.42 42.59
N LEU A 117 14.58 20.58 43.42
CA LEU A 117 14.40 19.13 43.36
C LEU A 117 12.99 18.71 43.80
N ALA A 118 12.45 19.33 44.84
CA ALA A 118 11.09 19.07 45.31
C ALA A 118 10.03 19.44 44.25
N ALA A 119 10.21 20.58 43.56
CA ALA A 119 9.32 21.01 42.48
C ALA A 119 9.31 20.07 41.27
N ARG A 120 10.44 19.40 40.97
CA ARG A 120 10.55 18.41 39.88
C ARG A 120 9.95 17.04 40.22
N LYS A 121 9.86 16.72 41.51
CA LYS A 121 9.40 15.40 41.99
C LYS A 121 7.88 15.27 42.04
N LEU A 122 7.16 16.37 41.92
CA LEU A 122 5.70 16.39 41.85
C LEU A 122 5.28 16.06 40.40
N PRO A 123 4.44 15.04 40.17
CA PRO A 123 3.90 14.81 38.84
C PRO A 123 3.08 16.03 38.46
N SER A 124 3.33 16.60 37.28
CA SER A 124 2.48 17.63 36.69
C SER A 124 1.11 17.02 36.41
N SER A 125 0.20 17.08 37.40
CA SER A 125 -1.18 16.68 37.23
C SER A 125 -1.91 17.78 36.45
N SER A 126 -2.12 17.57 35.16
CA SER A 126 -3.24 18.08 34.36
C SER A 126 -3.26 17.34 33.02
#